data_AF-G4QFS9-F1
#
_entry.id   AF-G4QFS9-F1
#
_cell.length_a   1.000
_cell.length_b   1.000
_cell.length_c   1.000
_cell.angle_alpha   90.00
_cell.angle_beta   90.00
_cell.angle_gamma   90.00
#
_symmetry.space_group_name_H-M   'P 1'
#
loop_
_entity.id
_entity.type
_entity.pdbx_description
1 polymer ?
#
loop_
_entity_poly.entity_id
_entity_poly.type
_entity_poly.pdbx_seq_one_letter_code
_entity_poly.pdbx_strand_id
1 'polypeptide(L)'
;MAKGARRPKSDKKSLLQPLQAVNFELSGRGTLRNLGRIESTSRSYVLSQNALFCVFYMNEILNRALPESEVFTRLFHQYELSLNTLQALSSADCELTEIEPVLRNFEFVLLEELGYLPDFTYDSQNELEIVANRSYSLMNEIGFVECDPHQSFAISGLDILAVNDNDWHPASLKAAKKISRIALHPILGDKPIKSRELFSTKTTT
;
A
#
# COMPACT_ATOMS: atom_id res chain seq x y z
N MET A 1 -25.54 -3.23 0.98
CA MET A 1 -26.37 -4.26 0.32
C MET A 1 -26.96 -3.72 -0.98
N ALA A 2 -26.60 -4.34 -2.11
CA ALA A 2 -27.16 -4.03 -3.43
C ALA A 2 -28.30 -5.01 -3.77
N LYS A 3 -29.55 -4.62 -3.50
CA LYS A 3 -30.72 -5.46 -3.80
C LYS A 3 -30.82 -5.70 -5.31
N GLY A 4 -30.95 -6.97 -5.71
CA GLY A 4 -31.13 -7.35 -7.11
C GLY A 4 -29.87 -7.36 -7.99
N ALA A 5 -28.69 -7.04 -7.44
CA ALA A 5 -27.43 -6.98 -8.22
C ALA A 5 -27.02 -8.32 -8.86
N ARG A 6 -27.51 -9.45 -8.34
CA ARG A 6 -27.24 -10.78 -8.93
C ARG A 6 -28.18 -11.15 -10.08
N ARG A 7 -29.20 -10.34 -10.40
CA ARG A 7 -30.14 -10.62 -11.49
C ARG A 7 -29.43 -10.55 -12.85
N PRO A 8 -29.78 -11.41 -13.83
CA PRO A 8 -29.07 -11.50 -15.12
C PRO A 8 -29.02 -10.19 -15.93
N LYS A 9 -30.02 -9.32 -15.79
CA LYS A 9 -30.12 -8.02 -16.51
C LYS A 9 -29.84 -6.80 -15.62
N SER A 10 -29.12 -6.97 -14.51
CA SER A 10 -28.85 -5.87 -13.59
C SER A 10 -27.60 -5.10 -14.01
N ASP A 11 -27.77 -3.83 -14.41
CA ASP A 11 -26.65 -2.91 -14.70
C ASP A 11 -25.73 -2.72 -13.50
N LYS A 12 -26.25 -2.89 -12.27
CA LYS A 12 -25.44 -2.87 -11.04
C LYS A 12 -24.38 -3.97 -10.98
N LYS A 13 -24.52 -5.06 -11.74
CA LYS A 13 -23.60 -6.22 -11.69
C LYS A 13 -22.25 -5.89 -12.33
N SER A 14 -22.26 -5.16 -13.46
CA SER A 14 -21.03 -4.73 -14.14
C SER A 14 -20.35 -3.57 -13.41
N LEU A 15 -21.11 -2.71 -12.74
CA LEU A 15 -20.56 -1.59 -11.96
C LEU A 15 -19.94 -2.02 -10.62
N LEU A 16 -20.38 -3.14 -10.03
CA LEU A 16 -19.85 -3.68 -8.78
C LEU A 16 -18.70 -4.67 -9.00
N GLN A 17 -17.87 -4.42 -10.01
CA GLN A 17 -16.64 -5.18 -10.24
C GLN A 17 -15.46 -4.50 -9.52
N PRO A 18 -14.46 -5.27 -9.04
CA PRO A 18 -13.20 -4.69 -8.60
C PRO A 18 -12.60 -3.82 -9.70
N LEU A 19 -11.87 -2.77 -9.31
CA LEU A 19 -11.17 -1.87 -10.24
C LEU A 19 -12.08 -1.07 -11.19
N GLN A 20 -13.32 -0.86 -10.80
CA GLN A 20 -14.23 0.08 -11.44
C GLN A 20 -14.43 1.29 -10.52
N ALA A 21 -14.03 2.47 -10.97
CA ALA A 21 -14.32 3.70 -10.24
C ALA A 21 -15.80 4.04 -10.38
N VAL A 22 -16.45 4.33 -9.25
CA VAL A 22 -17.90 4.55 -9.18
C VAL A 22 -18.26 5.68 -8.23
N ASN A 23 -19.30 6.42 -8.58
CA ASN A 23 -20.05 7.25 -7.66
C ASN A 23 -21.28 6.47 -7.22
N PHE A 24 -21.61 6.53 -5.93
CA PHE A 24 -22.77 5.82 -5.40
C PHE A 24 -23.40 6.53 -4.22
N GLU A 25 -24.66 6.18 -3.98
CA GLU A 25 -25.44 6.67 -2.85
C GLU A 25 -25.70 5.52 -1.87
N LEU A 26 -25.49 5.78 -0.58
CA LEU A 26 -25.83 4.86 0.50
C LEU A 26 -26.95 5.42 1.37
N SER A 27 -27.85 4.54 1.82
CA SER A 27 -28.92 4.88 2.76
C SER A 27 -29.10 3.82 3.85
N GLY A 28 -29.83 4.14 4.92
CA GLY A 28 -30.03 3.27 6.08
C GLY A 28 -29.20 3.71 7.29
N ARG A 29 -29.24 2.95 8.40
CA ARG A 29 -28.48 3.18 9.65
C ARG A 29 -27.62 1.94 9.95
N GLY A 30 -26.53 2.10 10.71
CA GLY A 30 -25.61 1.00 11.05
C GLY A 30 -24.53 0.74 9.99
N THR A 31 -23.78 -0.34 10.15
CA THR A 31 -22.62 -0.70 9.30
C THR A 31 -23.06 -1.23 7.92
N LEU A 32 -24.19 -1.95 7.86
CA LEU A 32 -24.75 -2.44 6.60
C LEU A 32 -25.74 -1.42 5.98
N ARG A 33 -25.28 -0.62 5.02
CA ARG A 33 -26.11 0.36 4.29
C ARG A 33 -26.72 -0.23 3.02
N ASN A 34 -27.85 0.32 2.56
CA ASN A 34 -28.46 0.00 1.27
C ASN A 34 -27.81 0.80 0.15
N LEU A 35 -27.45 0.12 -0.95
CA LEU A 35 -26.91 0.77 -2.16
C LEU A 35 -28.07 1.31 -3.01
N GLY A 36 -28.10 2.64 -3.14
CA GLY A 36 -29.02 3.38 -4.01
C GLY A 36 -28.54 3.40 -5.45
N ARG A 37 -28.37 4.61 -5.99
CA ARG A 37 -27.82 4.87 -7.32
C ARG A 37 -26.32 4.54 -7.34
N ILE A 38 -25.84 4.06 -8.48
CA ILE A 38 -24.43 3.77 -8.74
C ILE A 38 -24.15 4.06 -10.21
N GLU A 39 -23.07 4.77 -10.48
CA GLU A 39 -22.66 5.21 -11.81
C GLU A 39 -21.14 5.08 -11.94
N SER A 40 -20.64 4.62 -13.08
CA SER A 40 -19.20 4.60 -13.35
C SER A 40 -18.68 6.02 -13.61
N THR A 41 -17.57 6.38 -13.00
CA THR A 41 -16.90 7.67 -13.26
C THR A 41 -15.84 7.58 -14.35
N SER A 42 -15.31 6.38 -14.58
CA SER A 42 -14.27 6.11 -15.59
C SER A 42 -14.41 4.71 -16.17
N ARG A 43 -13.54 4.36 -17.12
CA ARG A 43 -13.39 2.97 -17.58
C ARG A 43 -12.72 2.14 -16.49
N SER A 44 -13.08 0.86 -16.39
CA SER A 44 -12.41 -0.08 -15.49
C SER A 44 -10.91 -0.16 -15.79
N TYR A 45 -10.09 -0.30 -14.75
CA TYR A 45 -8.67 -0.58 -14.94
C TYR A 45 -8.46 -1.99 -15.51
N VAL A 46 -7.52 -2.11 -16.44
CA VAL A 46 -7.12 -3.39 -17.03
C VAL A 46 -5.68 -3.66 -16.63
N LEU A 47 -5.53 -4.52 -15.61
CA LEU A 47 -4.23 -4.87 -15.03
C LEU A 47 -3.98 -6.35 -15.21
N SER A 48 -2.72 -6.72 -15.42
CA SER A 48 -2.31 -8.11 -15.57
C SER A 48 -1.08 -8.43 -14.71
N GLN A 49 -0.89 -9.73 -14.43
CA GLN A 49 0.32 -10.27 -13.81
C GLN A 49 0.73 -9.54 -12.52
N ASN A 50 1.99 -9.09 -12.43
CA ASN A 50 2.57 -8.42 -11.29
C ASN A 50 1.74 -7.20 -10.85
N ALA A 51 1.26 -6.38 -11.79
CA ALA A 51 0.47 -5.19 -11.49
C ALA A 51 -0.87 -5.56 -10.83
N LEU A 52 -1.53 -6.62 -11.30
CA LEU A 52 -2.77 -7.11 -10.69
C LEU A 52 -2.52 -7.66 -9.27
N PHE A 53 -1.41 -8.38 -9.06
CA PHE A 53 -1.05 -8.88 -7.72
C PHE A 53 -0.72 -7.75 -6.75
N CYS A 54 -0.09 -6.67 -7.24
CA CYS A 54 0.16 -5.45 -6.46
C CYS A 54 -1.15 -4.81 -5.99
N VAL A 55 -2.16 -4.74 -6.85
CA VAL A 55 -3.48 -4.24 -6.45
C VAL A 55 -4.16 -5.14 -5.44
N PHE A 56 -4.07 -6.46 -5.58
CA PHE A 56 -4.61 -7.37 -4.57
C PHE A 56 -3.92 -7.17 -3.22
N TYR A 57 -2.62 -6.90 -3.22
CA TYR A 57 -1.88 -6.53 -2.02
C TYR A 57 -2.36 -5.21 -1.41
N MET A 58 -2.49 -4.16 -2.21
CA MET A 58 -3.01 -2.86 -1.76
C MET A 58 -4.41 -3.01 -1.15
N ASN A 59 -5.31 -3.72 -1.82
CA ASN A 59 -6.67 -3.96 -1.33
C ASN A 59 -6.68 -4.78 -0.03
N GLU A 60 -5.80 -5.76 0.09
CA GLU A 60 -5.71 -6.57 1.30
C GLU A 60 -5.23 -5.75 2.50
N ILE A 61 -4.22 -4.90 2.33
CA ILE A 61 -3.75 -4.05 3.43
C ILE A 61 -4.80 -3.00 3.82
N LEU A 62 -5.48 -2.38 2.85
CA LEU A 62 -6.58 -1.44 3.14
C LEU A 62 -7.72 -2.10 3.93
N ASN A 63 -8.16 -3.29 3.51
CA ASN A 63 -9.24 -4.01 4.18
C ASN A 63 -8.92 -4.40 5.63
N ARG A 64 -7.63 -4.50 5.98
CA ARG A 64 -7.20 -4.84 7.33
C ARG A 64 -6.92 -3.60 8.18
N ALA A 65 -6.35 -2.58 7.58
CA ALA A 65 -5.85 -1.40 8.28
C ALA A 65 -6.93 -0.34 8.51
N LEU A 66 -7.86 -0.15 7.56
CA LEU A 66 -8.76 0.99 7.62
C LEU A 66 -9.91 0.77 8.61
N PRO A 67 -10.16 1.74 9.52
CA PRO A 67 -11.36 1.73 10.35
C PRO A 67 -12.61 1.95 9.51
N GLU A 68 -13.75 1.46 10.01
CA GLU A 68 -15.04 1.66 9.34
C GLU A 68 -15.48 3.13 9.39
N SER A 69 -15.99 3.64 8.26
CA SER A 69 -16.64 4.96 8.15
C SER A 69 -15.76 6.19 8.36
N GLU A 70 -14.44 6.04 8.35
CA GLU A 70 -13.50 7.17 8.33
C GLU A 70 -13.20 7.63 6.90
N VAL A 71 -12.84 8.90 6.76
CA VAL A 71 -12.56 9.53 5.46
C VAL A 71 -11.05 9.73 5.29
N PHE A 72 -10.48 9.05 4.28
CA PHE A 72 -9.07 9.15 3.92
C PHE A 72 -8.92 9.67 2.48
N THR A 73 -9.15 10.97 2.27
CA THR A 73 -9.16 11.56 0.91
C THR A 73 -7.80 11.47 0.23
N ARG A 74 -6.71 11.75 0.95
CA ARG A 74 -5.35 11.68 0.39
C ARG A 74 -4.96 10.25 0.04
N LEU A 75 -5.28 9.29 0.93
CA LEU A 75 -5.08 7.87 0.63
C LEU A 75 -5.88 7.40 -0.59
N PHE A 76 -7.13 7.88 -0.73
CA PHE A 76 -7.95 7.56 -1.90
C PHE A 76 -7.32 8.08 -3.20
N HIS A 77 -6.84 9.33 -3.23
CA HIS A 77 -6.10 9.86 -4.38
C HIS A 77 -4.81 9.09 -4.64
N GLN A 78 -4.07 8.72 -3.59
CA GLN A 78 -2.87 7.90 -3.74
C GLN A 78 -3.18 6.51 -4.31
N TYR A 79 -4.30 5.90 -3.91
CA TYR A 79 -4.78 4.65 -4.46
C TYR A 79 -5.06 4.78 -5.98
N GLU A 80 -5.78 5.83 -6.39
CA GLU A 80 -6.02 6.10 -7.81
C GLU A 80 -4.74 6.35 -8.60
N LEU A 81 -3.80 7.14 -8.04
CA LEU A 81 -2.48 7.37 -8.64
C LEU A 81 -1.73 6.05 -8.85
N SER A 82 -1.69 5.20 -7.82
CA SER A 82 -1.06 3.88 -7.89
C SER A 82 -1.72 2.99 -8.96
N LEU A 83 -3.05 2.98 -9.07
CA LEU A 83 -3.74 2.23 -10.13
C LEU A 83 -3.40 2.73 -11.53
N ASN A 84 -3.37 4.05 -11.74
CA ASN A 84 -3.00 4.65 -13.02
C ASN A 84 -1.56 4.28 -13.41
N THR A 85 -0.62 4.40 -12.47
CA THR A 85 0.80 4.05 -12.70
C THR A 85 0.96 2.56 -12.97
N LEU A 86 0.32 1.69 -12.17
CA LEU A 86 0.34 0.24 -12.38
C LEU A 86 -0.23 -0.16 -13.74
N GLN A 87 -1.27 0.54 -14.23
CA GLN A 87 -1.81 0.28 -15.55
C GLN A 87 -0.85 0.70 -16.66
N ALA A 88 -0.21 1.86 -16.53
CA ALA A 88 0.82 2.29 -17.47
C ALA A 88 2.02 1.31 -17.52
N LEU A 89 2.36 0.74 -16.37
CA LEU A 89 3.40 -0.28 -16.22
C LEU A 89 2.95 -1.71 -16.54
N SER A 90 1.66 -1.97 -16.83
CA SER A 90 1.13 -3.33 -17.05
C SER A 90 1.52 -3.92 -18.44
N SER A 91 2.64 -3.50 -19.02
CA SER A 91 3.22 -4.11 -20.22
C SER A 91 3.83 -5.49 -19.90
N ALA A 92 4.01 -6.33 -20.93
CA ALA A 92 4.51 -7.70 -20.75
C ALA A 92 5.95 -7.77 -20.20
N ASP A 93 6.72 -6.68 -20.36
CA ASP A 93 8.15 -6.63 -20.04
C ASP A 93 8.48 -5.87 -18.74
N CYS A 94 7.46 -5.44 -17.99
CA CYS A 94 7.69 -4.66 -16.77
C CYS A 94 8.24 -5.53 -15.63
N GLU A 95 9.38 -5.12 -15.09
CA GLU A 95 10.00 -5.78 -13.95
C GLU A 95 9.34 -5.38 -12.63
N LEU A 96 9.38 -6.27 -11.64
CA LEU A 96 8.87 -5.95 -10.30
C LEU A 96 9.59 -4.75 -9.67
N THR A 97 10.85 -4.56 -10.00
CA THR A 97 11.70 -3.44 -9.54
C THR A 97 11.13 -2.08 -9.95
N GLU A 98 10.46 -1.97 -11.09
CA GLU A 98 9.80 -0.75 -11.56
C GLU A 98 8.47 -0.49 -10.82
N ILE A 99 7.84 -1.56 -10.32
CA ILE A 99 6.55 -1.49 -9.61
C ILE A 99 6.74 -1.25 -8.10
N GLU A 100 7.84 -1.75 -7.51
CA GLU A 100 8.08 -1.63 -6.07
C GLU A 100 7.96 -0.17 -5.54
N PRO A 101 8.48 0.87 -6.22
CA PRO A 101 8.29 2.27 -5.81
C PRO A 101 6.81 2.66 -5.63
N VAL A 102 5.94 2.23 -6.55
CA VAL A 102 4.50 2.52 -6.49
C VAL A 102 3.88 1.93 -5.23
N LEU A 103 4.30 0.73 -4.86
CA LEU A 103 3.86 0.09 -3.62
C LEU A 103 4.43 0.76 -2.38
N ARG A 104 5.72 1.17 -2.39
CA ARG A 104 6.33 1.82 -1.23
C ARG A 104 5.63 3.15 -0.92
N ASN A 105 5.41 3.97 -1.95
CA ASN A 105 4.70 5.23 -1.82
C ASN A 105 3.27 5.05 -1.30
N PHE A 106 2.54 4.07 -1.85
CA PHE A 106 1.19 3.77 -1.35
C PHE A 106 1.19 3.37 0.13
N GLU A 107 2.10 2.49 0.55
CA GLU A 107 2.22 2.06 1.94
C GLU A 107 2.61 3.20 2.87
N PHE A 108 3.51 4.10 2.44
CA PHE A 108 3.90 5.25 3.25
C PHE A 108 2.77 6.26 3.41
N VAL A 109 1.99 6.54 2.36
CA VAL A 109 0.79 7.37 2.49
C VAL A 109 -0.23 6.71 3.42
N LEU A 110 -0.43 5.39 3.34
CA LEU A 110 -1.28 4.66 4.27
C LEU A 110 -0.79 4.79 5.72
N LEU A 111 0.51 4.60 5.96
CA LEU A 111 1.11 4.73 7.28
C LEU A 111 0.96 6.16 7.82
N GLU A 112 1.16 7.17 6.98
CA GLU A 112 1.06 8.58 7.37
C GLU A 112 -0.37 8.96 7.74
N GLU A 113 -1.35 8.56 6.93
CA GLU A 113 -2.78 8.79 7.19
C GLU A 113 -3.27 8.10 8.47
N LEU A 114 -2.62 7.00 8.85
CA LEU A 114 -2.90 6.29 10.10
C LEU A 114 -2.05 6.78 11.28
N GLY A 115 -1.09 7.70 11.06
CA GLY A 115 -0.21 8.23 12.11
C GLY A 115 0.94 7.31 12.53
N TYR A 116 1.33 6.35 11.69
CA TYR A 116 2.37 5.35 11.94
C TYR A 116 3.60 5.49 11.02
N LEU A 117 3.67 6.52 10.17
CA LEU A 117 4.85 6.76 9.35
C LEU A 117 6.00 7.22 10.25
N PRO A 118 7.16 6.52 10.27
CA PRO A 118 8.30 6.97 11.04
C PRO A 118 8.90 8.25 10.45
N ASP A 119 9.49 9.07 11.31
CA ASP A 119 10.30 10.20 10.88
C ASP A 119 11.60 9.68 10.24
N PHE A 120 11.86 10.04 8.99
CA PHE A 120 13.08 9.66 8.27
C PHE A 120 14.22 10.67 8.41
N THR A 121 14.03 11.74 9.20
CA THR A 121 14.98 12.85 9.30
C THR A 121 15.82 12.80 10.58
N TYR A 122 15.25 12.34 11.70
CA TYR A 122 15.93 12.29 12.99
C TYR A 122 15.97 10.88 13.61
N ASP A 123 17.05 10.58 14.32
CA ASP A 123 17.08 9.47 15.27
C ASP A 123 16.35 9.87 16.56
N SER A 124 15.57 8.94 17.09
CA SER A 124 14.62 9.19 18.17
C SER A 124 15.24 9.08 19.56
N GLN A 125 16.51 8.63 19.66
CA GLN A 125 17.19 8.49 20.94
C GLN A 125 17.90 9.78 21.35
N ASN A 126 18.53 10.44 20.39
CA ASN A 126 19.37 11.63 20.62
C ASN A 126 18.82 12.88 19.94
N GLU A 127 17.74 12.77 19.16
CA GLU A 127 17.17 13.86 18.35
C GLU A 127 18.19 14.44 17.35
N LEU A 128 19.14 13.60 16.89
CA LEU A 128 20.13 13.96 15.89
C LEU A 128 19.66 13.56 14.50
N GLU A 129 20.09 14.30 13.48
CA GLU A 129 19.77 13.95 12.10
C GLU A 129 20.29 12.55 11.74
N ILE A 130 19.52 11.83 10.93
CA ILE A 130 19.97 10.57 10.35
C ILE A 130 21.20 10.85 9.45
N VAL A 131 22.28 10.11 9.69
CA VAL A 131 23.56 10.30 9.00
C VAL A 131 23.81 9.17 8.03
N ALA A 132 24.17 9.51 6.79
CA ALA A 132 24.34 8.56 5.69
C ALA A 132 25.31 7.39 5.99
N ASN A 133 26.39 7.63 6.74
CA ASN A 133 27.42 6.63 7.04
C ASN A 133 27.16 5.83 8.33
N ARG A 134 25.98 5.98 8.95
CA ARG A 134 25.56 5.25 10.15
C ARG A 134 24.52 4.19 9.81
N SER A 135 24.21 3.35 10.79
CA SER A 135 23.18 2.32 10.67
C SER A 135 22.15 2.48 11.77
N TYR A 136 20.90 2.18 11.43
CA TYR A 136 19.75 2.39 12.29
C TYR A 136 18.87 1.15 12.31
N SER A 137 18.23 0.94 13.45
CA SER A 137 17.12 0.01 13.62
C SER A 137 15.83 0.81 13.74
N LEU A 138 14.75 0.29 13.17
CA LEU A 138 13.43 0.88 13.31
C LEU A 138 12.68 0.18 14.45
N MET A 139 12.30 0.94 15.46
CA MET A 139 11.50 0.48 16.59
C MET A 139 10.11 1.13 16.52
N ASN A 140 9.05 0.33 16.49
CA ASN A 140 7.68 0.86 16.46
C ASN A 140 7.43 1.78 17.67
N GLU A 141 6.65 2.84 17.47
CA GLU A 141 6.34 3.90 18.46
C GLU A 141 7.53 4.77 18.92
N ILE A 142 8.78 4.37 18.63
CA ILE A 142 9.97 5.14 18.97
C ILE A 142 10.51 5.84 17.73
N GLY A 143 10.72 5.12 16.64
CA GLY A 143 11.36 5.61 15.41
C GLY A 143 12.72 4.97 15.16
N PHE A 144 13.61 5.67 14.45
CA PHE A 144 14.95 5.16 14.15
C PHE A 144 15.89 5.35 15.34
N VAL A 145 16.67 4.32 15.65
CA VAL A 145 17.69 4.34 16.69
C VAL A 145 18.98 3.82 16.11
N GLU A 146 20.08 4.57 16.28
CA GLU A 146 21.40 4.16 15.80
C GLU A 146 21.78 2.79 16.39
N CYS A 147 22.34 1.92 15.55
CA CYS A 147 22.68 0.55 15.93
C CYS A 147 23.96 0.07 15.26
N ASP A 148 24.44 -1.09 15.73
CA ASP A 148 25.59 -1.76 15.13
C ASP A 148 25.25 -2.21 13.69
N PRO A 149 26.05 -1.82 12.67
CA PRO A 149 25.83 -2.17 11.26
C PRO A 149 25.86 -3.68 10.99
N HIS A 150 26.45 -4.49 11.88
CA HIS A 150 26.50 -5.94 11.73
C HIS A 150 25.20 -6.65 12.14
N GLN A 151 24.23 -5.93 12.70
CA GLN A 151 22.92 -6.48 13.05
C GLN A 151 22.10 -6.79 11.79
N SER A 152 21.43 -7.94 11.76
CA SER A 152 20.59 -8.35 10.61
C SER A 152 19.42 -7.38 10.35
N PHE A 153 18.97 -6.69 11.39
CA PHE A 153 17.92 -5.68 11.33
C PHE A 153 18.45 -4.26 11.07
N ALA A 154 19.75 -4.03 10.91
CA ALA A 154 20.31 -2.72 10.55
C ALA A 154 19.81 -2.23 9.18
N ILE A 155 19.59 -0.93 9.08
CA ILE A 155 19.21 -0.20 7.87
C ILE A 155 20.21 0.96 7.74
N SER A 156 20.83 1.10 6.56
CA SER A 156 21.79 2.18 6.32
C SER A 156 21.11 3.54 6.40
N GLY A 157 21.75 4.52 7.04
CA GLY A 157 21.30 5.90 7.03
C GLY A 157 21.23 6.46 5.61
N LEU A 158 22.16 6.08 4.73
CA LEU A 158 22.14 6.48 3.32
C LEU A 158 20.83 6.03 2.63
N ASP A 159 20.43 4.78 2.87
CA ASP A 159 19.21 4.25 2.27
C ASP A 159 17.96 4.86 2.90
N ILE A 160 17.96 5.20 4.19
CA ILE A 160 16.84 5.90 4.85
C ILE A 160 16.64 7.29 4.25
N LEU A 161 17.73 8.05 4.07
CA LEU A 161 17.69 9.36 3.44
C LEU A 161 17.24 9.28 1.97
N ALA A 162 17.73 8.29 1.22
CA ALA A 162 17.26 8.05 -0.14
C ALA A 162 15.75 7.75 -0.19
N VAL A 163 15.22 6.97 0.77
CA VAL A 163 13.78 6.71 0.90
C VAL A 163 13.00 8.00 1.17
N ASN A 164 13.50 8.86 2.08
CA ASN A 164 12.90 10.15 2.37
C ASN A 164 12.79 11.05 1.13
N ASP A 165 13.84 11.03 0.30
CA ASP A 165 13.95 11.87 -0.90
C ASP A 165 13.28 11.26 -2.14
N ASN A 166 12.62 10.11 -2.00
CA ASN A 166 12.07 9.31 -3.10
C ASN A 166 13.11 8.91 -4.16
N ASP A 167 14.37 8.74 -3.75
CA ASP A 167 15.45 8.21 -4.59
C ASP A 167 15.45 6.67 -4.55
N TRP A 168 14.89 6.07 -5.61
CA TRP A 168 14.67 4.64 -5.70
C TRP A 168 15.80 3.93 -6.45
N HIS A 169 16.57 3.15 -5.70
CA HIS A 169 17.55 2.20 -6.20
C HIS A 169 17.43 0.88 -5.42
N PRO A 170 18.08 -0.23 -5.83
CA PRO A 170 17.86 -1.54 -5.22
C PRO A 170 18.05 -1.59 -3.69
N ALA A 171 18.99 -0.81 -3.14
CA ALA A 171 19.24 -0.72 -1.70
C ALA A 171 18.17 0.10 -0.96
N SER A 172 17.78 1.27 -1.46
CA SER A 172 16.71 2.09 -0.85
C SER A 172 15.35 1.39 -0.93
N LEU A 173 15.05 0.65 -2.01
CA LEU A 173 13.84 -0.17 -2.10
C LEU A 173 13.82 -1.29 -1.06
N LYS A 174 14.96 -1.95 -0.83
CA LYS A 174 15.10 -2.97 0.22
C LYS A 174 14.90 -2.36 1.62
N ALA A 175 15.44 -1.16 1.86
CA ALA A 175 15.22 -0.41 3.08
C ALA A 175 13.74 -0.04 3.25
N ALA A 176 13.11 0.59 2.27
CA ALA A 176 11.68 0.95 2.30
C ALA A 176 10.78 -0.25 2.56
N LYS A 177 11.05 -1.38 1.91
CA LYS A 177 10.30 -2.63 2.12
C LYS A 177 10.45 -3.18 3.54
N LYS A 178 11.61 -3.01 4.15
CA LYS A 178 11.86 -3.41 5.55
C LYS A 178 11.15 -2.47 6.51
N ILE A 179 11.31 -1.16 6.30
CA ILE A 179 10.63 -0.09 7.07
C ILE A 179 9.12 -0.31 7.05
N SER A 180 8.52 -0.40 5.86
CA SER A 180 7.07 -0.51 5.75
C SER A 180 6.53 -1.81 6.33
N ARG A 181 7.28 -2.93 6.24
CA ARG A 181 6.90 -4.18 6.92
C ARG A 181 6.89 -4.05 8.43
N ILE A 182 7.88 -3.37 9.01
CA ILE A 182 7.97 -3.15 10.46
C ILE A 182 6.82 -2.24 10.92
N ALA A 183 6.63 -1.11 10.23
CA ALA A 183 5.62 -0.10 10.57
C ALA A 183 4.17 -0.58 10.34
N LEU A 184 3.92 -1.39 9.30
CA LEU A 184 2.59 -1.96 9.05
C LEU A 184 2.25 -3.15 9.97
N HIS A 185 3.24 -3.83 10.56
CA HIS A 185 3.01 -5.00 11.41
C HIS A 185 2.01 -4.74 12.55
N PRO A 186 2.16 -3.69 13.39
CA PRO A 186 1.22 -3.44 14.49
C PRO A 186 -0.21 -3.15 14.00
N ILE A 187 -0.36 -2.65 12.77
CA ILE A 187 -1.66 -2.33 12.16
C ILE A 187 -2.33 -3.58 11.58
N LEU A 188 -1.56 -4.42 10.88
CA LEU A 188 -2.09 -5.57 10.14
C LEU A 188 -2.24 -6.84 10.99
N GLY A 189 -1.56 -6.89 12.14
CA GLY A 189 -1.51 -8.03 13.04
C GLY A 189 -0.75 -9.25 12.48
N ASP A 190 -0.78 -10.36 13.21
CA ASP A 190 0.06 -11.53 12.93
C ASP A 190 -0.39 -12.38 11.73
N LYS A 191 -1.60 -12.13 11.22
CA LYS A 191 -2.13 -12.93 10.09
C LYS A 191 -1.31 -12.63 8.83
N PRO A 192 -0.79 -13.65 8.13
CA PRO A 192 0.00 -13.42 6.92
C PRO A 192 -0.84 -12.73 5.84
N ILE A 193 -0.19 -11.90 5.02
CA ILE A 193 -0.80 -11.21 3.87
C ILE A 193 -0.85 -12.19 2.69
N LYS A 194 -2.06 -12.65 2.34
CA LYS A 194 -2.28 -13.75 1.37
C LYS A 194 -1.89 -13.38 -0.04
N SER A 195 -2.10 -12.14 -0.45
CA SER A 195 -1.71 -11.61 -1.75
C SER A 195 -0.20 -11.74 -2.03
N ARG A 196 0.64 -11.85 -0.99
CA ARG A 196 2.08 -12.12 -1.16
C ARG A 196 2.35 -13.49 -1.79
N GLU A 197 1.47 -14.47 -1.58
CA GLU A 197 1.62 -15.83 -2.14
C GLU A 197 1.53 -15.82 -3.68
N LEU A 198 0.82 -14.84 -4.26
CA LEU A 198 0.65 -14.71 -5.71
C LEU A 198 1.96 -14.38 -6.44
N PHE A 199 2.95 -13.83 -5.73
CA PHE A 199 4.27 -13.54 -6.30
C PHE A 199 5.20 -14.77 -6.29
N SER A 200 4.88 -15.80 -5.51
CA SER A 200 5.71 -17.00 -5.32
C SER A 200 5.38 -18.14 -6.28
N THR A 201 4.24 -18.09 -6.97
CA THR A 201 3.77 -19.15 -7.89
C THR A 201 4.49 -19.18 -9.26
N LYS A 202 5.62 -18.50 -9.42
CA LYS A 202 6.45 -18.51 -10.64
C LYS A 202 7.36 -19.75 -10.77
N THR A 203 7.12 -20.83 -10.03
CA THR A 203 7.88 -22.09 -10.17
C THR A 203 6.96 -23.24 -10.54
N THR A 204 6.55 -23.31 -11.80
CA THR A 204 6.18 -24.58 -12.44
C THR A 204 6.54 -24.48 -13.92
N THR A 205 7.80 -24.78 -14.22
CA THR A 205 8.22 -25.35 -15.51
C THR A 205 8.10 -26.85 -15.44
#